data_AF-A0AA35RYI9-F1
#
_entry.id   AF-A0AA35RYI9-F1
#
_cell.length_a   1.000
_cell.length_b   1.000
_cell.length_c   1.000
_cell.angle_alpha   90.00
_cell.angle_beta   90.00
_cell.angle_gamma   90.00
#
_symmetry.space_group_name_H-M   'P 1'
#
loop_
_entity.id
_entity.type
_entity.pdbx_description
1 polymer ?
#
loop_
_entity_poly.entity_id
_entity_poly.type
_entity_poly.pdbx_seq_one_letter_code
_entity_poly.pdbx_strand_id
1 'polypeptide(L)'
;MATAQPRQGKTVQIPAVYSATSGVSWRTQSSTTAASSTHPSAASKTRPGYTTQQVAMMAGAVAVIESWWWSTKNRKVFRILKETVRSAERSLTNDVIRKVCPTEAELLKDPTMKTKIKFRFGGERFPPTIMFKIFISSTAAATGVKYLSGKKHD
;
A
#
# COMPACT_ATOMS: atom_id res chain seq x y z
N MET A 1 0.38 -30.35 -53.39
CA MET A 1 -0.61 -30.32 -52.28
C MET A 1 0.16 -30.19 -50.98
N ALA A 2 0.19 -29.00 -50.37
CA ALA A 2 0.98 -28.73 -49.17
C ALA A 2 0.05 -28.70 -47.94
N THR A 3 0.29 -29.63 -47.02
CA THR A 3 -0.50 -29.81 -45.79
C THR A 3 -0.04 -28.80 -44.73
N ALA A 4 -0.94 -27.92 -44.30
CA ALA A 4 -0.67 -26.92 -43.25
C ALA A 4 -0.74 -27.57 -41.86
N GLN A 5 0.32 -27.41 -41.04
CA GLN A 5 0.33 -27.78 -39.62
C GLN A 5 -0.40 -26.73 -38.76
N PRO A 6 -1.13 -27.14 -37.70
CA PRO A 6 -1.79 -26.22 -36.80
C PRO A 6 -0.80 -25.59 -35.81
N ARG A 7 -0.89 -24.26 -35.66
CA ARG A 7 -0.13 -23.45 -34.69
C ARG A 7 -0.56 -23.81 -33.26
N GLN A 8 0.40 -24.26 -32.46
CA GLN A 8 0.23 -24.46 -31.02
C GLN A 8 -0.03 -23.10 -30.32
N GLY A 9 -1.10 -23.03 -29.53
CA GLY A 9 -1.45 -21.87 -28.72
C GLY A 9 -0.46 -21.66 -27.59
N LYS A 10 0.08 -20.44 -27.46
CA LYS A 10 0.90 -20.03 -26.32
C LYS A 10 0.01 -19.83 -25.09
N THR A 11 0.12 -20.70 -24.10
CA THR A 11 -0.40 -20.45 -22.76
C THR A 11 0.35 -19.26 -22.15
N VAL A 12 -0.36 -18.16 -21.93
CA VAL A 12 0.17 -17.01 -21.20
C VAL A 12 0.28 -17.40 -19.73
N GLN A 13 1.50 -17.67 -19.26
CA GLN A 13 1.76 -17.79 -17.83
C GLN A 13 1.56 -16.42 -17.18
N ILE A 14 0.53 -16.31 -16.34
CA ILE A 14 0.32 -15.16 -15.47
C ILE A 14 1.32 -15.31 -14.32
N PRO A 15 2.22 -14.34 -14.08
CA PRO A 15 3.20 -14.44 -13.01
C PRO A 15 2.48 -14.43 -11.64
N ALA A 16 2.79 -15.43 -10.83
CA ALA A 16 2.37 -15.54 -9.44
C ALA A 16 3.10 -14.50 -8.58
N VAL A 17 2.70 -13.23 -8.65
CA VAL A 17 3.30 -12.16 -7.82
C VAL A 17 2.59 -12.02 -6.45
N TYR A 18 1.65 -12.91 -6.13
CA TYR A 18 0.95 -12.90 -4.85
C TYR A 18 0.81 -14.32 -4.28
N SER A 19 1.94 -15.04 -4.21
CA SER A 19 2.00 -16.23 -3.38
C SER A 19 2.04 -15.82 -1.92
N ALA A 20 1.02 -16.26 -1.19
CA ALA A 20 0.81 -16.05 0.22
C ALA A 20 2.07 -16.36 1.05
N THR A 21 2.44 -15.42 1.92
CA THR A 21 3.18 -15.73 3.14
C THR A 21 2.87 -14.65 4.17
N SER A 22 2.80 -15.08 5.43
CA SER A 22 2.52 -14.34 6.66
C SER A 22 1.04 -14.04 6.96
N GLY A 23 0.49 -14.89 7.83
CA GLY A 23 -0.87 -14.82 8.35
C GLY A 23 -1.17 -13.48 9.01
N VAL A 24 -2.26 -12.87 8.55
CA VAL A 24 -3.01 -11.91 9.32
C VAL A 24 -4.48 -12.28 9.15
N SER A 25 -4.99 -13.01 10.14
CA SER A 25 -6.39 -13.40 10.24
C SER A 25 -7.19 -12.18 10.71
N TRP A 26 -7.80 -11.45 9.78
CA TRP A 26 -8.85 -10.47 10.10
C TRP A 26 -10.17 -11.21 10.37
N ARG A 27 -10.19 -12.06 11.40
CA ARG A 27 -11.41 -12.70 11.89
C ARG A 27 -11.77 -12.06 13.24
N THR A 28 -12.76 -11.19 13.20
CA THR A 28 -13.40 -10.60 14.39
C THR A 28 -13.91 -11.72 15.29
N GLN A 29 -13.53 -11.63 16.57
CA GLN A 29 -13.92 -12.58 17.62
C GLN A 29 -15.44 -12.59 17.80
N SER A 30 -15.98 -13.79 17.94
CA SER A 30 -17.38 -14.07 18.24
C SER A 30 -17.67 -13.71 19.70
N SER A 31 -18.58 -12.78 19.96
CA SER A 31 -19.22 -12.64 21.26
C SER A 31 -20.36 -13.65 21.36
N THR A 32 -20.21 -14.52 22.36
CA THR A 32 -21.16 -15.53 22.82
C THR A 32 -22.38 -14.85 23.43
N THR A 33 -23.57 -15.19 22.95
CA THR A 33 -24.78 -15.23 23.79
C THR A 33 -25.66 -16.38 23.31
N ALA A 34 -25.84 -17.35 24.20
CA ALA A 34 -26.74 -18.47 24.03
C ALA A 34 -28.19 -17.97 24.07
N ALA A 35 -28.97 -18.33 23.06
CA ALA A 35 -30.42 -18.43 23.17
C ALA A 35 -30.88 -19.55 22.23
N SER A 36 -31.29 -20.65 22.85
CA SER A 36 -31.99 -21.76 22.22
C SER A 36 -33.34 -21.29 21.69
N SER A 37 -33.54 -21.35 20.38
CA SER A 37 -34.88 -21.49 19.80
C SER A 37 -34.85 -22.55 18.70
N THR A 38 -35.37 -23.71 19.06
CA THR A 38 -35.66 -24.83 18.16
C THR A 38 -36.82 -24.42 17.27
N HIS A 39 -36.52 -23.92 16.06
CA HIS A 39 -37.51 -23.82 15.00
C HIS A 39 -37.33 -24.98 14.02
N PRO A 40 -38.41 -25.66 13.60
CA PRO A 40 -38.33 -26.73 12.61
C PRO A 40 -37.76 -26.17 11.31
N SER A 41 -36.67 -26.80 10.86
CA SER A 41 -35.95 -26.52 9.62
C SER A 41 -36.92 -26.61 8.44
N ALA A 42 -37.43 -25.46 8.01
CA ALA A 42 -38.17 -25.33 6.77
C ALA A 42 -37.22 -25.69 5.63
N ALA A 43 -37.43 -26.89 5.06
CA ALA A 43 -36.92 -27.38 3.79
C ALA A 43 -35.80 -26.51 3.18
N SER A 44 -34.55 -26.82 3.52
CA SER A 44 -33.41 -26.27 2.82
C SER A 44 -33.57 -26.65 1.34
N LYS A 45 -34.02 -25.70 0.52
CA LYS A 45 -34.03 -25.84 -0.94
C LYS A 45 -32.64 -26.31 -1.33
N THR A 46 -32.53 -27.58 -1.71
CA THR A 46 -31.27 -28.21 -2.10
C THR A 46 -30.68 -27.34 -3.21
N ARG A 47 -29.59 -26.64 -2.91
CA ARG A 47 -28.84 -25.87 -3.91
C ARG A 47 -28.53 -26.82 -5.07
N PRO A 48 -28.61 -26.36 -6.34
CA PRO A 48 -28.17 -27.19 -7.45
C PRO A 48 -26.76 -27.69 -7.14
N GLY A 49 -26.57 -29.00 -7.19
CA GLY A 49 -25.29 -29.64 -6.91
C GLY A 49 -24.30 -29.26 -8.00
N TYR A 50 -23.53 -28.20 -7.78
CA TYR A 50 -22.43 -27.83 -8.66
C TYR A 50 -21.36 -28.91 -8.62
N THR A 51 -20.78 -29.23 -9.78
CA THR A 51 -19.63 -30.14 -9.83
C THR A 51 -18.41 -29.49 -9.18
N THR A 52 -17.50 -30.31 -8.66
CA THR A 52 -16.24 -29.82 -8.07
C THR A 52 -15.47 -28.92 -9.04
N GLN A 53 -15.52 -29.22 -10.34
CA GLN A 53 -14.92 -28.41 -11.39
C GLN A 53 -15.58 -27.04 -11.52
N GLN A 54 -16.92 -26.97 -11.45
CA GLN A 54 -17.67 -25.70 -11.48
C GLN A 54 -17.35 -24.84 -10.26
N VAL A 55 -17.27 -25.44 -9.06
CA VAL A 55 -16.90 -24.72 -7.83
C VAL A 55 -15.47 -24.17 -7.93
N ALA A 56 -14.52 -24.97 -8.43
CA ALA A 56 -13.14 -24.52 -8.66
C ALA A 56 -13.05 -23.37 -9.66
N MET A 57 -13.82 -23.44 -10.76
CA MET A 57 -13.90 -22.36 -11.75
C MET A 57 -14.48 -21.08 -11.15
N MET A 58 -15.55 -21.18 -10.36
CA MET A 58 -16.14 -20.02 -9.69
C MET A 58 -15.19 -19.41 -8.66
N ALA A 59 -14.49 -20.23 -7.87
CA ALA A 59 -13.48 -19.74 -6.93
C ALA A 59 -12.34 -18.99 -7.66
N GLY A 60 -11.88 -19.51 -8.80
CA GLY A 60 -10.90 -18.83 -9.65
C GLY A 60 -11.41 -17.50 -10.19
N ALA A 61 -12.65 -17.45 -10.69
CA ALA A 61 -13.26 -16.22 -11.19
C ALA A 61 -13.41 -15.16 -10.09
N VAL A 62 -13.85 -15.56 -8.89
CA VAL A 62 -13.95 -14.66 -7.72
C VAL A 62 -12.58 -14.08 -7.38
N ALA A 63 -11.54 -14.92 -7.28
CA ALA A 63 -10.18 -14.46 -6.96
C ALA A 63 -9.64 -13.45 -7.97
N VAL A 64 -9.94 -13.63 -9.27
CA VAL A 64 -9.55 -12.68 -10.33
C VAL A 64 -10.25 -11.34 -10.16
N ILE A 65 -11.57 -11.35 -9.94
CA ILE A 65 -12.36 -10.13 -9.75
C ILE A 65 -11.89 -9.38 -8.49
N GLU A 66 -11.70 -10.09 -7.38
CA GLU A 66 -11.21 -9.53 -6.14
C GLU A 66 -9.82 -8.92 -6.30
N SER A 67 -8.89 -9.64 -6.92
CA SER A 67 -7.52 -9.15 -7.17
C SER A 67 -7.52 -7.88 -8.03
N TRP A 68 -8.37 -7.82 -9.06
CA TRP A 68 -8.51 -6.64 -9.91
C TRP A 68 -9.09 -5.44 -9.15
N TRP A 69 -10.11 -5.68 -8.32
CA TRP A 69 -10.70 -4.66 -7.46
C TRP A 69 -9.68 -4.09 -6.46
N TRP A 70 -8.96 -4.95 -5.76
CA TRP A 70 -7.90 -4.54 -4.83
C TRP A 70 -6.78 -3.79 -5.55
N SER A 71 -6.34 -4.27 -6.71
CA SER A 71 -5.35 -3.57 -7.55
C SER A 71 -5.81 -2.18 -7.94
N THR A 72 -7.09 -2.03 -8.31
CA THR A 72 -7.68 -0.74 -8.68
C THR A 72 -7.70 0.22 -7.50
N LYS A 73 -8.08 -0.26 -6.31
CA LYS A 73 -8.03 0.52 -5.06
C LYS A 73 -6.61 0.94 -4.70
N ASN A 74 -5.66 0.01 -4.76
CA ASN A 74 -4.26 0.28 -4.43
C ASN A 74 -3.65 1.32 -5.36
N ARG A 75 -3.96 1.25 -6.67
CA ARG A 75 -3.51 2.27 -7.64
C ARG A 75 -4.08 3.66 -7.33
N LYS A 76 -5.35 3.75 -6.94
CA LYS A 76 -5.97 5.03 -6.56
C LYS A 76 -5.30 5.61 -5.31
N VAL A 77 -5.12 4.80 -4.27
CA VAL A 77 -4.44 5.21 -3.04
C VAL A 77 -3.01 5.67 -3.32
N PHE A 78 -2.24 4.92 -4.11
CA PHE A 78 -0.87 5.31 -4.45
C PHE A 78 -0.80 6.61 -5.25
N ARG A 79 -1.75 6.84 -6.18
CA ARG A 79 -1.81 8.08 -6.94
C ARG A 79 -2.02 9.29 -6.03
N ILE A 80 -3.01 9.21 -5.13
CA ILE A 80 -3.27 10.27 -4.14
C ILE A 80 -2.02 10.51 -3.31
N LEU A 81 -1.42 9.44 -2.78
CA LEU A 81 -0.23 9.54 -1.94
C LEU A 81 0.96 10.21 -2.66
N LYS A 82 1.20 9.82 -3.92
CA LYS A 82 2.24 10.40 -4.78
C LYS A 82 2.02 11.90 -5.01
N GLU A 83 0.79 12.30 -5.28
CA GLU A 83 0.43 13.70 -5.52
C GLU A 83 0.53 14.53 -4.24
N THR A 84 0.03 14.03 -3.12
CA THR A 84 0.15 14.67 -1.80
C THR A 84 1.61 14.88 -1.43
N VAL A 85 2.45 13.86 -1.56
CA VAL A 85 3.88 13.96 -1.29
C VAL A 85 4.56 14.97 -2.20
N ARG A 86 4.31 14.93 -3.52
CA ARG A 86 4.89 15.87 -4.47
C ARG A 86 4.44 17.32 -4.22
N SER A 87 3.22 17.51 -3.71
CA SER A 87 2.74 18.82 -3.29
C SER A 87 3.49 19.29 -2.04
N ALA A 88 3.58 18.44 -1.02
CA ALA A 88 4.27 18.74 0.23
C ALA A 88 5.74 19.15 0.02
N GLU A 89 6.48 18.47 -0.87
CA GLU A 89 7.88 18.82 -1.18
C GLU A 89 8.03 20.24 -1.75
N ARG A 90 7.07 20.69 -2.56
CA ARG A 90 7.19 21.93 -3.33
C ARG A 90 6.71 23.16 -2.56
N SER A 91 5.59 23.06 -1.86
CA SER A 91 4.90 24.24 -1.30
C SER A 91 4.86 24.27 0.22
N LEU A 92 4.96 23.13 0.89
CA LEU A 92 4.70 23.04 2.33
C LEU A 92 5.91 22.57 3.14
N THR A 93 7.11 22.56 2.56
CA THR A 93 8.31 22.03 3.23
C THR A 93 8.48 22.59 4.64
N ASN A 94 8.45 23.91 4.84
CA ASN A 94 8.62 24.49 6.18
C ASN A 94 7.47 24.15 7.14
N ASP A 95 6.22 24.17 6.66
CA ASP A 95 5.05 23.85 7.48
C ASP A 95 5.03 22.38 7.89
N VAL A 96 5.47 21.49 7.00
CA VAL A 96 5.57 20.07 7.27
C VAL A 96 6.65 19.83 8.33
N ILE A 97 7.85 20.43 8.19
CA ILE A 97 8.92 20.27 9.21
C ILE A 97 8.43 20.75 10.57
N ARG A 98 7.73 21.89 10.65
CA ARG A 98 7.16 22.37 11.93
C ARG A 98 6.23 21.35 12.59
N LYS A 99 5.49 20.57 11.80
CA LYS A 99 4.55 19.56 12.31
C LYS A 99 5.22 18.23 12.65
N VAL A 100 6.21 17.80 11.86
CA VAL A 100 6.84 16.48 12.04
C VAL A 100 8.11 16.51 12.90
N CYS A 101 8.86 17.62 12.87
CA CYS A 101 10.12 17.83 13.57
C CYS A 101 10.22 19.29 14.06
N PRO A 102 9.46 19.69 15.08
CA PRO A 102 9.38 21.09 15.52
C PRO A 102 10.75 21.65 15.96
N THR A 103 11.58 20.86 16.63
CA THR A 103 12.93 21.27 17.05
C THR A 103 13.84 21.60 15.87
N GLU A 104 13.83 20.77 14.82
CA GLU A 104 14.60 21.08 13.60
C GLU A 104 14.03 22.29 12.87
N ALA A 105 12.72 22.51 12.94
CA ALA A 105 12.07 23.65 12.30
C ALA A 105 12.55 25.00 12.85
N GLU A 106 12.97 25.06 14.12
CA GLU A 106 13.49 26.30 14.72
C GLU A 106 14.81 26.74 14.08
N LEU A 107 15.69 25.77 13.84
CA LEU A 107 16.99 26.00 13.20
C LEU A 107 16.84 26.44 11.73
N LEU A 108 15.72 26.09 11.12
CA LEU A 108 15.37 26.39 9.73
C LEU A 108 14.60 27.70 9.56
N LYS A 109 14.34 28.43 10.66
CA LYS A 109 13.77 29.78 10.60
C LYS A 109 14.74 30.81 10.01
N ASP A 110 16.03 30.49 9.97
CA ASP A 110 17.06 31.36 9.38
C ASP A 110 16.84 31.52 7.85
N PRO A 111 16.56 32.73 7.34
CA PRO A 111 16.31 32.99 5.92
C PRO A 111 17.51 32.64 5.01
N THR A 112 18.71 32.55 5.58
CA THR A 112 19.94 32.20 4.85
C THR A 112 20.06 30.70 4.60
N MET A 113 19.28 29.88 5.31
CA MET A 113 19.26 28.43 5.18
C MET A 113 18.17 28.01 4.20
N LYS A 114 18.56 27.45 3.06
CA LYS A 114 17.60 26.85 2.12
C LYS A 114 17.36 25.40 2.49
N THR A 115 16.15 25.10 2.95
CA THR A 115 15.75 23.73 3.30
C THR A 115 14.94 23.04 2.24
N LYS A 116 15.18 21.74 2.08
CA LYS A 116 14.43 20.86 1.18
C LYS A 116 14.16 19.54 1.87
N ILE A 117 12.90 19.13 1.95
CA ILE A 117 12.56 17.74 2.31
C ILE A 117 12.51 16.91 1.03
N LYS A 118 13.00 15.67 1.11
CA LYS A 118 12.69 14.62 0.15
C LYS A 118 11.95 13.50 0.86
N PHE A 119 10.72 13.23 0.45
CA PHE A 119 9.95 12.09 0.94
C PHE A 119 10.29 10.84 0.13
N ARG A 120 10.07 9.69 0.75
CA ARG A 120 10.26 8.37 0.17
C ARG A 120 9.11 7.47 0.60
N PHE A 121 8.70 6.60 -0.30
CA PHE A 121 7.82 5.50 0.04
C PHE A 121 8.66 4.31 0.49
N GLY A 122 8.30 3.76 1.64
CA GLY A 122 8.91 2.56 2.23
C GLY A 122 7.84 1.66 2.82
N GLY A 123 8.28 0.71 3.65
CA GLY A 123 7.41 -0.32 4.24
C GLY A 123 7.34 -1.59 3.39
N GLU A 124 7.04 -2.71 4.06
CA GLU A 124 6.99 -4.05 3.46
C GLU A 124 5.64 -4.34 2.78
N ARG A 125 4.57 -3.67 3.22
CA ARG A 125 3.20 -3.91 2.76
C ARG A 125 2.53 -2.62 2.29
N PHE A 126 1.52 -2.77 1.44
CA PHE A 126 0.68 -1.66 0.95
C PHE A 126 -0.40 -1.28 2.00
N PRO A 127 -0.76 0.00 2.16
CA PRO A 127 -0.16 1.20 1.54
C PRO A 127 1.25 1.50 2.04
N PRO A 128 2.13 2.10 1.20
CA PRO A 128 3.51 2.35 1.61
C PRO A 128 3.57 3.41 2.72
N THR A 129 4.48 3.21 3.67
CA THR A 129 4.81 4.19 4.71
C THR A 129 5.59 5.35 4.11
N ILE A 130 5.29 6.58 4.52
CA ILE A 130 6.06 7.77 4.10
C ILE A 130 7.22 7.98 5.06
N MET A 131 8.43 8.00 4.51
CA MET A 131 9.67 8.39 5.20
C MET A 131 10.19 9.71 4.62
N PHE A 132 11.05 10.43 5.32
CA PHE A 132 11.62 11.67 4.80
C PHE A 132 13.08 11.88 5.20
N LYS A 133 13.78 12.68 4.40
CA LYS A 133 15.11 13.21 4.70
C LYS A 133 15.11 14.72 4.46
N ILE A 134 15.63 15.48 5.43
CA ILE A 134 15.80 16.92 5.34
C ILE A 134 17.20 17.22 4.79
N PHE A 135 17.27 18.13 3.83
CA PHE A 135 18.50 18.66 3.26
C PHE A 135 18.56 20.15 3.54
N ILE A 136 19.70 20.61 4.04
CA ILE A 136 19.94 22.00 4.38
C ILE A 136 21.10 22.47 3.50
N SER A 137 20.87 23.48 2.68
CA SER A 137 21.91 24.16 1.91
C SER A 137 22.08 25.54 2.51
N SER A 138 23.22 25.78 3.18
CA SER A 138 23.62 27.14 3.52
C SER A 138 24.15 27.81 2.26
N THR A 139 23.66 29.02 1.96
CA THR A 139 24.18 29.82 0.85
C THR A 139 25.59 30.37 1.12
N ALA A 140 26.11 30.24 2.34
CA ALA A 140 27.38 30.84 2.77
C ALA A 140 28.60 29.90 2.70
N ALA A 141 28.43 28.60 2.44
CA ALA A 141 29.56 27.66 2.35
C ALA A 141 29.35 26.67 1.21
N ALA A 142 30.25 26.74 0.22
CA ALA A 142 30.39 25.75 -0.82
C ALA A 142 30.52 24.34 -0.21
N THR A 143 29.78 23.39 -0.77
CA THR A 143 30.08 21.94 -0.70
C THR A 143 30.26 21.35 0.70
N GLY A 144 29.17 21.18 1.45
CA GLY A 144 29.19 20.31 2.64
C GLY A 144 27.80 19.97 3.16
N VAL A 145 27.45 18.68 3.21
CA VAL A 145 26.26 18.20 3.94
C VAL A 145 26.56 18.36 5.43
N LYS A 146 26.07 19.44 6.06
CA LYS A 146 26.22 19.68 7.50
C LYS A 146 25.05 19.02 8.25
N TYR A 147 25.35 18.01 9.07
CA TYR A 147 24.38 17.41 9.96
C TYR A 147 24.18 18.32 11.17
N LEU A 148 22.95 18.78 11.38
CA LEU A 148 22.58 19.57 12.56
C LEU A 148 21.89 18.61 13.55
N SER A 149 22.64 18.08 14.52
CA SER A 149 22.04 17.28 15.59
C SER A 149 21.71 18.17 16.79
N GLY A 150 20.45 18.19 17.20
CA GLY A 150 19.96 19.01 18.33
C GLY A 150 20.30 18.49 19.74
N LYS A 151 21.24 17.56 19.91
CA LYS A 151 21.63 17.10 21.25
C LYS A 151 22.59 18.12 21.88
N LYS A 152 22.12 18.79 22.95
CA LYS A 152 23.02 19.39 23.94
C LYS A 152 23.76 18.25 24.63
N HIS A 153 25.08 18.24 24.52
CA HIS A 153 25.91 17.54 25.48
C HIS A 153 25.91 18.41 26.72
N ASP A 154 25.25 17.92 27.76
CA ASP A 154 25.43 18.42 29.13
C ASP A 154 26.80 17.97 29.67
#